data_AF-I1QKD8-F1
#
_entry.id   AF-I1QKD8-F1
#
_cell.length_a   1.000
_cell.length_b   1.000
_cell.length_c   1.000
_cell.angle_alpha   90.00
_cell.angle_beta   90.00
_cell.angle_gamma   90.00
#
_symmetry.space_group_name_H-M   'P 1'
#
loop_
_entity.id
_entity.type
_entity.pdbx_description
1 polymer ?
#
loop_
_entity_poly.entity_id
_entity_poly.type
_entity_poly.pdbx_seq_one_letter_code
_entity_poly.pdbx_strand_id
1 'polypeptide(L)'
;ATSEIKKKILASKALYMSHMEAFQNVVLLHKANSNSTLEDISSLSAASCCSLDQLLACVEGEAQKIFGDIQNLLADHRSEVAHFTQELRESFRISLDRTKDMSSFILGLFDKYVEETSKLQSHSNHTHEAQVKSLEDFQKAYEEQSKSEEQKLLADITSLVSKHVTRQRELVGGRLNSLGDAARGNKAFLDEHTSAMEVVTKDAKRKWEMFAEQAENDCKVGSNFSAAKHCRMETILQECACTVDTAAQQWKASHATVNDLCRKQIAEVEALVRSAIETNEQHEAEIASSRATAEEHASNSSKDLLQDVDNMLQEARNSSSRVVSTVEAHLGEIQHLQESHSSHTAGINTHADNAFQSSYKDYEPTGETPVRSEPEVPSKDAIESLRAMPMESLMDEFRENHPYEPSKDRRPSLIPRSPLATINN
;
A
#
# COMPACT_ATOMS: atom_id res chain seq x y z
N ALA A 1 -56.98 15.67 48.09
CA ALA A 1 -55.60 16.17 47.94
C ALA A 1 -54.57 15.04 48.01
N THR A 2 -54.46 14.29 49.11
CA THR A 2 -53.43 13.25 49.32
C THR A 2 -53.46 12.11 48.30
N SER A 3 -54.64 11.62 47.94
CA SER A 3 -54.84 10.65 46.85
C SER A 3 -54.23 11.13 45.52
N GLU A 4 -54.36 12.43 45.23
CA GLU A 4 -53.88 13.02 43.98
C GLU A 4 -52.35 13.10 43.95
N ILE A 5 -51.72 13.40 45.09
CA ILE A 5 -50.25 13.42 45.23
C ILE A 5 -49.69 12.02 45.01
N LYS A 6 -50.28 10.98 45.62
CA LYS A 6 -49.85 9.58 45.41
C LYS A 6 -49.95 9.16 43.95
N LYS A 7 -51.05 9.51 43.26
CA LYS A 7 -51.20 9.27 41.81
C LYS A 7 -50.10 9.95 41.01
N LYS A 8 -49.78 11.22 41.32
CA LYS A 8 -48.70 11.95 40.64
C LYS A 8 -47.32 11.33 40.87
N ILE A 9 -47.02 10.84 42.07
CA ILE A 9 -45.75 10.12 42.36
C ILE A 9 -45.64 8.86 41.48
N LEU A 10 -46.69 8.04 41.45
CA LEU A 10 -46.72 6.83 40.63
C LEU A 10 -46.65 7.13 39.12
N ALA A 11 -47.35 8.17 38.66
CA ALA A 11 -47.29 8.61 37.27
C ALA A 11 -45.90 9.12 36.90
N SER A 12 -45.24 9.86 37.79
CA SER A 12 -43.86 10.33 37.60
C SER A 12 -42.88 9.15 37.47
N LYS A 13 -43.00 8.14 38.35
CA LYS A 13 -42.22 6.89 38.25
C LYS A 13 -42.47 6.19 36.90
N ALA A 14 -43.73 6.02 36.51
CA ALA A 14 -44.07 5.38 35.24
C ALA A 14 -43.49 6.12 34.02
N LEU A 15 -43.58 7.46 34.02
CA LEU A 15 -42.98 8.31 33.00
C LEU A 15 -41.45 8.12 32.95
N TYR A 16 -40.79 8.13 34.11
CA TYR A 16 -39.35 7.93 34.20
C TYR A 16 -38.91 6.57 33.65
N MET A 17 -39.62 5.49 34.02
CA MET A 17 -39.33 4.14 33.49
C MET A 17 -39.53 4.07 31.97
N SER A 18 -40.62 4.67 31.46
CA SER A 18 -40.87 4.73 30.01
C SER A 18 -39.78 5.50 29.26
N HIS A 19 -39.27 6.59 29.81
CA HIS A 19 -38.14 7.31 29.21
C HIS A 19 -36.85 6.48 29.20
N MET A 20 -36.57 5.72 30.27
CA MET A 20 -35.41 4.82 30.32
C MET A 20 -35.53 3.67 29.31
N GLU A 21 -36.72 3.11 29.14
CA GLU A 21 -37.00 2.11 28.12
C GLU A 21 -36.81 2.67 26.70
N ALA A 22 -37.33 3.86 26.43
CA ALA A 22 -37.14 4.53 25.14
C ALA A 22 -35.65 4.78 24.84
N PHE A 23 -34.87 5.19 25.85
CA PHE A 23 -33.42 5.36 25.72
C PHE A 23 -32.70 4.03 25.41
N GLN A 24 -33.03 2.94 26.12
CA GLN A 24 -32.48 1.62 25.83
C GLN A 24 -32.80 1.17 24.40
N ASN A 25 -34.03 1.41 23.93
CA ASN A 25 -34.43 1.03 22.57
C ASN A 25 -33.63 1.77 21.49
N VAL A 26 -33.30 3.05 21.72
CA VAL A 26 -32.42 3.81 20.82
C VAL A 26 -31.01 3.22 20.80
N VAL A 27 -30.46 2.82 21.96
CA VAL A 27 -29.14 2.17 22.04
C VAL A 27 -29.14 0.82 21.31
N LEU A 28 -30.19 0.00 21.50
CA LEU A 28 -30.33 -1.28 20.80
C LEU A 28 -30.40 -1.10 19.28
N LEU A 29 -31.16 -0.10 18.82
CA LEU A 29 -31.26 0.22 17.39
C LEU A 29 -29.91 0.70 16.84
N HIS A 30 -29.20 1.56 17.58
CA HIS A 30 -27.87 2.01 17.20
C HIS A 30 -26.89 0.83 17.10
N LYS A 31 -26.84 -0.06 18.11
CA LYS A 31 -26.03 -1.28 18.10
C LYS A 31 -26.32 -2.14 16.87
N ALA A 32 -27.59 -2.44 16.60
CA ALA A 32 -27.97 -3.26 15.46
C ALA A 32 -27.53 -2.63 14.13
N ASN A 33 -27.76 -1.33 13.96
CA ASN A 33 -27.37 -0.62 12.74
C ASN A 33 -25.85 -0.53 12.59
N SER A 34 -25.12 -0.16 13.65
CA SER A 34 -23.66 -0.09 13.64
C SER A 34 -23.03 -1.46 13.35
N ASN A 35 -23.49 -2.53 14.00
CA ASN A 35 -22.97 -3.88 13.74
C ASN A 35 -23.23 -4.33 12.30
N SER A 36 -24.44 -4.11 11.77
CA SER A 36 -24.74 -4.39 10.36
C SER A 36 -23.80 -3.64 9.42
N THR A 37 -23.56 -2.34 9.64
CA THR A 37 -22.64 -1.57 8.80
C THR A 37 -21.19 -2.03 8.89
N LEU A 38 -20.74 -2.51 10.06
CA LEU A 38 -19.39 -3.03 10.26
C LEU A 38 -19.21 -4.39 9.55
N GLU A 39 -20.22 -5.26 9.60
CA GLU A 39 -20.26 -6.50 8.83
C GLU A 39 -20.26 -6.24 7.32
N ASP A 40 -21.04 -5.25 6.85
CA ASP A 40 -21.03 -4.82 5.46
C ASP A 40 -19.63 -4.35 5.02
N ILE A 41 -18.95 -3.55 5.84
CA ILE A 41 -17.56 -3.11 5.59
C ILE A 41 -16.60 -4.32 5.49
N SER A 42 -16.72 -5.28 6.42
CA SER A 42 -15.91 -6.50 6.40
C SER A 42 -16.15 -7.31 5.12
N SER A 43 -17.40 -7.49 4.73
CA SER A 43 -17.77 -8.22 3.51
C SER A 43 -17.27 -7.53 2.24
N LEU A 44 -17.37 -6.19 2.19
CA LEU A 44 -16.89 -5.39 1.08
C LEU A 44 -15.35 -5.44 0.97
N SER A 45 -14.64 -5.44 2.10
CA SER A 45 -13.19 -5.61 2.13
C SER A 45 -12.76 -6.97 1.57
N ALA A 46 -13.42 -8.04 2.02
CA ALA A 46 -13.17 -9.39 1.51
C ALA A 46 -13.48 -9.50 0.01
N ALA A 47 -14.63 -8.98 -0.44
CA ALA A 47 -15.01 -8.98 -1.85
C ALA A 47 -14.03 -8.19 -2.73
N SER A 48 -13.51 -7.07 -2.22
CA SER A 48 -12.51 -6.25 -2.91
C SER A 48 -11.19 -6.99 -3.09
N CYS A 49 -10.71 -7.69 -2.06
CA CYS A 49 -9.53 -8.55 -2.15
C CYS A 49 -9.73 -9.70 -3.15
N CYS A 50 -10.88 -10.39 -3.12
CA CYS A 50 -11.18 -11.46 -4.06
C CYS A 50 -11.19 -10.95 -5.51
N SER A 51 -11.76 -9.76 -5.74
CA SER A 51 -11.77 -9.12 -7.07
C SER A 51 -10.35 -8.79 -7.55
N LEU A 52 -9.49 -8.32 -6.64
CA LEU A 52 -8.09 -8.04 -6.94
C LEU A 52 -7.30 -9.32 -7.24
N ASP A 53 -7.51 -10.41 -6.49
CA ASP A 53 -6.88 -11.72 -6.72
C ASP A 53 -7.28 -12.29 -8.09
N GLN A 54 -8.56 -12.19 -8.47
CA GLN A 54 -9.02 -12.58 -9.81
C GLN A 54 -8.38 -11.76 -10.92
N LEU A 55 -8.26 -10.43 -10.73
CA LEU A 55 -7.59 -9.56 -11.70
C LEU A 55 -6.11 -9.96 -11.85
N LEU A 56 -5.41 -10.15 -10.73
CA LEU A 56 -3.99 -10.52 -10.75
C LEU A 56 -3.77 -11.89 -11.37
N ALA A 57 -4.65 -12.87 -11.11
CA ALA A 57 -4.60 -14.19 -11.74
C ALA A 57 -4.84 -14.12 -13.26
N CYS A 58 -5.75 -13.26 -13.72
CA CYS A 58 -5.97 -13.01 -15.14
C CYS A 58 -4.71 -12.44 -15.81
N VAL A 59 -4.13 -11.39 -15.21
CA VAL A 59 -2.91 -10.76 -15.72
C VAL A 59 -1.72 -11.72 -15.64
N GLU A 60 -1.63 -12.58 -14.62
CA GLU A 60 -0.60 -13.63 -14.54
C GLU A 60 -0.72 -14.63 -15.70
N GLY A 61 -1.94 -15.05 -16.06
CA GLY A 61 -2.16 -15.90 -17.23
C GLY A 61 -1.66 -15.26 -18.53
N GLU A 62 -1.99 -13.99 -18.76
CA GLU A 62 -1.53 -13.23 -19.93
C GLU A 62 -0.01 -13.02 -19.91
N ALA A 63 0.57 -12.63 -18.78
CA ALA A 63 2.00 -12.42 -18.62
C ALA A 63 2.78 -13.72 -18.86
N GLN A 64 2.32 -14.84 -18.30
CA GLN A 64 2.96 -16.15 -18.49
C GLN A 64 2.90 -16.59 -19.96
N LYS A 65 1.82 -16.27 -20.68
CA LYS A 65 1.73 -16.49 -22.13
C LYS A 65 2.75 -15.64 -22.88
N ILE A 66 2.82 -14.34 -22.61
CA ILE A 66 3.78 -13.44 -23.26
C ILE A 66 5.22 -13.88 -23.02
N PHE A 67 5.57 -14.23 -21.78
CA PHE A 67 6.92 -14.72 -21.46
C PHE A 67 7.23 -16.03 -22.18
N GLY A 68 6.27 -16.96 -22.24
CA GLY A 68 6.41 -18.21 -23.00
C GLY A 68 6.60 -17.96 -24.50
N ASP A 69 5.83 -17.05 -25.09
CA ASP A 69 5.95 -16.68 -26.50
C ASP A 69 7.33 -16.07 -26.80
N ILE A 70 7.84 -15.20 -25.94
CA ILE A 70 9.18 -14.61 -26.09
C ILE A 70 10.27 -15.68 -25.94
N GLN A 71 10.16 -16.59 -24.96
CA GLN A 71 11.12 -17.69 -24.78
C GLN A 71 11.18 -18.59 -26.02
N ASN A 72 10.02 -18.94 -26.59
CA ASN A 72 9.94 -19.74 -27.80
C ASN A 72 10.58 -19.00 -28.98
N LEU A 73 10.25 -17.71 -29.19
CA LEU A 73 10.83 -16.91 -30.26
C LEU A 73 12.37 -16.78 -30.13
N LEU A 74 12.87 -16.61 -28.89
CA LEU A 74 14.32 -16.58 -28.63
C LEU A 74 14.98 -17.93 -28.94
N ALA A 75 14.32 -19.05 -28.63
CA ALA A 75 14.82 -20.39 -28.95
C ALA A 75 14.86 -20.61 -30.47
N ASP A 76 13.81 -20.19 -31.18
CA ASP A 76 13.73 -20.27 -32.65
C ASP A 76 14.84 -19.42 -33.29
N HIS A 77 14.98 -18.16 -32.88
CA HIS A 77 16.06 -17.28 -33.36
C HIS A 77 17.45 -17.85 -33.09
N ARG A 78 17.67 -18.48 -31.94
CA ARG A 78 18.94 -19.12 -31.60
C ARG A 78 19.25 -20.27 -32.56
N SER A 79 18.25 -21.11 -32.85
CA SER A 79 18.37 -22.19 -33.81
C SER A 79 18.65 -21.68 -35.24
N GLU A 80 17.92 -20.66 -35.68
CA GLU A 80 18.11 -20.06 -37.01
C GLU A 80 19.50 -19.42 -37.16
N VAL A 81 19.98 -18.69 -36.16
CA VAL A 81 21.32 -18.08 -36.18
C VAL A 81 22.42 -19.15 -36.21
N ALA A 82 22.25 -20.23 -35.46
CA ALA A 82 23.18 -21.35 -35.48
C ALA A 82 23.21 -22.02 -36.87
N HIS A 83 22.05 -22.27 -37.46
CA HIS A 83 21.92 -22.83 -38.80
C HIS A 83 22.55 -21.92 -39.86
N PHE A 84 22.19 -20.64 -39.88
CA PHE A 84 22.75 -19.65 -40.81
C PHE A 84 24.28 -19.55 -40.72
N THR A 85 24.82 -19.58 -39.49
CA THR A 85 26.28 -19.56 -39.30
C THR A 85 26.92 -20.83 -39.84
N GLN A 86 26.29 -21.99 -39.65
CA GLN A 86 26.76 -23.25 -40.22
C GLN A 86 26.77 -23.22 -41.75
N GLU A 87 25.71 -22.71 -42.38
CA GLU A 87 25.65 -22.54 -43.84
C GLU A 87 26.75 -21.60 -44.36
N LEU A 88 27.01 -20.48 -43.66
CA LEU A 88 28.09 -19.58 -44.03
C LEU A 88 29.46 -20.26 -43.93
N ARG A 89 29.74 -20.99 -42.86
CA ARG A 89 31.00 -21.72 -42.70
C ARG A 89 31.18 -22.79 -43.77
N GLU A 90 30.11 -23.49 -44.11
CA GLU A 90 30.11 -24.50 -45.17
C GLU A 90 30.37 -23.86 -46.54
N SER A 91 29.74 -22.71 -46.83
CA SER A 91 29.99 -21.94 -48.05
C SER A 91 31.47 -21.50 -48.16
N PHE A 92 32.06 -20.98 -47.08
CA PHE A 92 33.50 -20.64 -47.06
C PHE A 92 34.38 -21.86 -47.25
N ARG A 93 34.02 -23.01 -46.67
CA ARG A 93 34.74 -24.28 -46.84
C ARG A 93 34.72 -24.73 -48.30
N ILE A 94 33.55 -24.76 -48.93
CA ILE A 94 33.38 -25.11 -50.35
C ILE A 94 34.19 -24.14 -51.24
N SER A 95 34.14 -22.84 -50.95
CA SER A 95 34.91 -21.83 -51.69
C SER A 95 36.42 -22.03 -51.57
N LEU A 96 36.90 -22.37 -50.37
CA LEU A 96 38.31 -22.68 -50.10
C LEU A 96 38.76 -23.91 -50.88
N ASP A 97 37.97 -25.00 -50.83
CA ASP A 97 38.27 -26.24 -51.54
C ASP A 97 38.33 -26.00 -53.06
N ARG A 98 37.34 -25.29 -53.63
CA ARG A 98 37.33 -24.90 -55.05
C ARG A 98 38.52 -24.04 -55.45
N THR A 99 38.92 -23.09 -54.60
CA THR A 99 40.07 -22.21 -54.84
C THR A 99 41.36 -23.02 -54.89
N LYS A 100 41.52 -23.99 -53.98
CA LYS A 100 42.67 -24.91 -53.97
C LYS A 100 42.71 -25.80 -55.20
N ASP A 101 41.59 -26.40 -55.58
CA ASP A 101 41.50 -27.25 -56.77
C ASP A 101 41.86 -26.47 -58.04
N MET A 102 41.27 -25.28 -58.20
CA MET A 102 41.57 -24.38 -59.32
C MET A 102 43.04 -23.95 -59.32
N SER A 103 43.59 -23.64 -58.14
CA SER A 103 44.98 -23.24 -58.00
C SER A 103 45.93 -24.37 -58.40
N SER A 104 45.70 -25.59 -57.92
CA SER A 104 46.47 -26.77 -58.30
C SER A 104 46.44 -27.00 -59.81
N PHE A 105 45.26 -26.87 -60.44
CA PHE A 105 45.11 -27.00 -61.88
C PHE A 105 45.91 -25.94 -62.66
N ILE A 106 45.78 -24.65 -62.30
CA ILE A 106 46.47 -23.56 -63.00
C ILE A 106 47.98 -23.60 -62.79
N LEU A 107 48.46 -23.92 -61.59
CA LEU A 107 49.89 -24.11 -61.34
C LEU A 107 50.46 -25.25 -62.19
N GLY A 108 49.72 -26.37 -62.31
CA GLY A 108 50.09 -27.47 -63.19
C GLY A 108 50.14 -27.06 -64.67
N LEU A 109 49.25 -26.16 -65.13
CA LEU A 109 49.34 -25.60 -66.48
C LEU A 109 50.60 -24.74 -66.67
N PHE A 110 50.95 -23.90 -65.69
CA PHE A 110 52.17 -23.09 -65.78
C PHE A 110 53.43 -23.96 -65.79
N ASP A 111 53.48 -25.02 -64.98
CA ASP A 111 54.61 -25.95 -64.99
C ASP A 111 54.75 -26.64 -66.36
N LYS A 112 53.62 -27.04 -66.97
CA LYS A 112 53.59 -27.59 -68.33
C LYS A 112 54.05 -26.59 -69.39
N TYR A 113 53.66 -25.31 -69.28
CA TYR A 113 54.14 -24.28 -70.21
C TYR A 113 55.65 -24.08 -70.11
N VAL A 114 56.20 -24.03 -68.90
CA VAL A 114 57.67 -23.96 -68.72
C VAL A 114 58.35 -25.17 -69.36
N GLU A 115 57.81 -26.37 -69.16
CA GLU A 115 58.32 -27.60 -69.79
C GLU A 115 58.30 -27.50 -71.32
N GLU A 116 57.17 -27.15 -71.94
CA GLU A 116 57.03 -27.04 -73.39
C GLU A 116 57.91 -25.93 -73.99
N THR A 117 58.02 -24.78 -73.31
CA THR A 117 58.96 -23.71 -73.70
C THR A 117 60.40 -24.20 -73.67
N SER A 118 60.80 -25.00 -72.66
CA SER A 118 62.15 -25.57 -72.60
C SER A 118 62.41 -26.60 -73.71
N LYS A 119 61.41 -27.43 -74.07
CA LYS A 119 61.49 -28.37 -75.20
C LYS A 119 61.65 -27.63 -76.52
N LEU A 120 60.88 -26.56 -76.73
CA LEU A 120 60.98 -25.72 -77.92
C LEU A 120 62.36 -25.08 -78.04
N GLN A 121 62.91 -24.57 -76.93
CA GLN A 121 64.26 -24.01 -76.90
C GLN A 121 65.33 -25.04 -77.28
N SER A 122 65.24 -26.24 -76.70
CA SER A 122 66.15 -27.35 -77.01
C SER A 122 66.05 -27.77 -78.47
N HIS A 123 64.83 -27.89 -79.01
CA HIS A 123 64.60 -28.23 -80.41
C HIS A 123 65.13 -27.14 -81.37
N SER A 124 64.93 -25.86 -81.02
CA SER A 124 65.49 -24.71 -81.73
C SER A 124 67.03 -24.74 -81.76
N ASN A 125 67.68 -25.01 -80.62
CA ASN A 125 69.14 -25.18 -80.54
C ASN A 125 69.60 -26.31 -81.47
N HIS A 126 69.00 -27.49 -81.35
CA HIS A 126 69.39 -28.67 -82.13
C HIS A 126 69.21 -28.46 -83.64
N THR A 127 68.09 -27.86 -84.05
CA THR A 127 67.82 -27.56 -85.47
C THR A 127 68.81 -26.56 -86.02
N HIS A 128 69.13 -25.51 -85.26
CA HIS A 128 70.13 -24.52 -85.66
C HIS A 128 71.51 -25.16 -85.80
N GLU A 129 71.96 -25.96 -84.83
CA GLU A 129 73.23 -26.70 -84.89
C GLU A 129 73.29 -27.64 -86.11
N ALA A 130 72.22 -28.39 -86.37
CA ALA A 130 72.12 -29.26 -87.54
C ALA A 130 72.17 -28.48 -88.87
N GLN A 131 71.49 -27.33 -88.96
CA GLN A 131 71.53 -26.45 -90.13
C GLN A 131 72.93 -25.88 -90.34
N VAL A 132 73.57 -25.34 -89.30
CA VAL A 132 74.94 -24.81 -89.38
C VAL A 132 75.91 -25.90 -89.82
N LYS A 133 75.84 -27.09 -89.22
CA LYS A 133 76.69 -28.22 -89.60
C LYS A 133 76.46 -28.67 -91.05
N SER A 134 75.20 -28.77 -91.49
CA SER A 134 74.87 -29.11 -92.89
C SER A 134 75.40 -28.06 -93.87
N LEU A 135 75.39 -26.77 -93.49
CA LEU A 135 75.94 -25.69 -94.31
C LEU A 135 77.47 -25.78 -94.38
N GLU A 136 78.14 -26.08 -93.26
CA GLU A 136 79.59 -26.30 -93.20
C GLU A 136 80.03 -27.52 -94.02
N ASP A 137 79.30 -28.63 -93.90
CA ASP A 137 79.57 -29.87 -94.65
C ASP A 137 79.34 -29.64 -96.15
N PHE A 138 78.27 -28.93 -96.53
CA PHE A 138 78.03 -28.52 -97.92
C PHE A 138 79.15 -27.61 -98.44
N GLN A 139 79.59 -26.63 -97.65
CA GLN A 139 80.69 -25.75 -98.01
C GLN A 139 81.98 -26.54 -98.29
N LYS A 140 82.36 -27.45 -97.39
CA LYS A 140 83.57 -28.29 -97.53
C LYS A 140 83.49 -29.17 -98.78
N ALA A 141 82.37 -29.88 -98.97
CA ALA A 141 82.16 -30.74 -100.13
C ALA A 141 82.22 -29.93 -101.44
N TYR A 142 81.63 -28.74 -101.45
CA TYR A 142 81.66 -27.85 -102.61
C TYR A 142 83.07 -27.28 -102.88
N GLU A 143 83.80 -26.88 -101.84
CA GLU A 143 85.19 -26.42 -101.97
C GLU A 143 86.12 -27.51 -102.49
N GLU A 144 85.96 -28.74 -102.02
CA GLU A 144 86.73 -29.91 -102.47
C GLU A 144 86.40 -30.29 -103.92
N GLN A 145 85.12 -30.34 -104.27
CA GLN A 145 84.67 -30.57 -105.65
C GLN A 145 85.16 -29.45 -106.58
N SER A 146 85.07 -28.19 -106.17
CA SER A 146 85.57 -27.05 -106.94
C SER A 146 87.07 -27.16 -107.19
N LYS A 147 87.87 -27.59 -106.21
CA LYS A 147 89.33 -27.81 -106.37
C LYS A 147 89.63 -29.00 -107.28
N SER A 148 88.87 -30.09 -107.17
CA SER A 148 89.00 -31.29 -108.01
C SER A 148 88.65 -31.00 -109.48
N GLU A 149 87.57 -30.27 -109.73
CA GLU A 149 87.18 -29.79 -111.06
C GLU A 149 88.20 -28.79 -111.62
N GLU A 150 88.72 -27.88 -110.79
CA GLU A 150 89.81 -26.96 -111.15
C GLU A 150 91.09 -27.71 -111.57
N GLN A 151 91.47 -28.76 -110.84
CA GLN A 151 92.63 -29.61 -111.17
C GLN A 151 92.44 -30.43 -112.45
N LYS A 152 91.24 -30.95 -112.74
CA LYS A 152 90.95 -31.72 -113.96
C LYS A 152 90.93 -30.86 -115.23
N LEU A 153 90.74 -29.55 -115.12
CA LEU A 153 90.54 -28.63 -116.26
C LEU A 153 91.79 -27.79 -116.61
N LEU A 154 92.83 -27.85 -115.77
CA LEU A 154 94.02 -27.00 -115.80
C LEU A 154 94.90 -27.13 -117.06
N ALA A 155 94.66 -28.10 -117.95
CA ALA A 155 95.50 -28.34 -119.12
C ALA A 155 95.09 -27.61 -120.42
N ASP A 156 93.82 -27.23 -120.65
CA ASP A 156 93.39 -26.73 -121.98
C ASP A 156 92.63 -25.37 -122.00
N ILE A 157 92.28 -24.75 -120.86
CA ILE A 157 91.52 -23.47 -120.84
C ILE A 157 92.05 -22.48 -119.77
N THR A 158 93.31 -22.05 -119.90
CA THR A 158 94.04 -21.30 -118.85
C THR A 158 93.56 -19.86 -118.60
N SER A 159 92.65 -19.27 -119.38
CA SER A 159 92.21 -17.85 -119.22
C SER A 159 90.71 -17.66 -119.01
N LEU A 160 89.85 -18.47 -119.63
CA LEU A 160 88.39 -18.24 -119.63
C LEU A 160 87.67 -18.89 -118.44
N VAL A 161 88.16 -20.04 -117.95
CA VAL A 161 87.44 -20.81 -116.94
C VAL A 161 87.78 -20.40 -115.50
N SER A 162 88.96 -19.84 -115.24
CA SER A 162 89.30 -19.28 -113.92
C SER A 162 88.29 -18.20 -113.46
N LYS A 163 87.82 -17.35 -114.39
CA LYS A 163 86.76 -16.36 -114.12
C LYS A 163 85.41 -17.00 -113.82
N HIS A 164 85.06 -18.09 -114.52
CA HIS A 164 83.80 -18.81 -114.31
C HIS A 164 83.77 -19.52 -112.95
N VAL A 165 84.85 -20.21 -112.56
CA VAL A 165 84.99 -20.89 -111.26
C VAL A 165 84.93 -19.88 -110.12
N THR A 166 85.64 -18.76 -110.26
CA THR A 166 85.62 -17.68 -109.25
C THR A 166 84.20 -17.12 -109.08
N ARG A 167 83.49 -16.85 -110.18
CA ARG A 167 82.10 -16.35 -110.15
C ARG A 167 81.11 -17.36 -109.56
N GLN A 168 81.28 -18.66 -109.82
CA GLN A 168 80.43 -19.70 -109.21
C GLN A 168 80.68 -19.81 -107.70
N ARG A 169 81.95 -19.77 -107.26
CA ARG A 169 82.32 -19.76 -105.84
C ARG A 169 81.72 -18.55 -105.11
N GLU A 170 81.81 -17.38 -105.71
CA GLU A 170 81.20 -16.15 -105.16
C GLU A 170 79.67 -16.25 -105.10
N LEU A 171 79.01 -16.81 -106.13
CA LEU A 171 77.55 -16.94 -106.16
C LEU A 171 77.04 -17.96 -105.15
N VAL A 172 77.71 -19.11 -105.02
CA VAL A 172 77.37 -20.13 -104.02
C VAL A 172 77.71 -19.64 -102.62
N GLY A 173 78.87 -19.01 -102.42
CA GLY A 173 79.25 -18.40 -101.15
C GLY A 173 78.29 -17.31 -100.70
N GLY A 174 77.85 -16.43 -101.61
CA GLY A 174 76.83 -15.42 -101.33
C GLY A 174 75.48 -16.03 -100.93
N ARG A 175 75.03 -17.08 -101.64
CA ARG A 175 73.81 -17.82 -101.27
C ARG A 175 73.94 -18.55 -99.93
N LEU A 176 75.09 -19.18 -99.67
CA LEU A 176 75.37 -19.89 -98.42
C LEU A 176 75.35 -18.92 -97.24
N ASN A 177 75.98 -17.75 -97.40
CA ASN A 177 75.95 -16.70 -96.39
C ASN A 177 74.53 -16.21 -96.13
N SER A 178 73.73 -15.96 -97.19
CA SER A 178 72.32 -15.57 -97.03
C SER A 178 71.48 -16.63 -96.32
N LEU A 179 71.76 -17.92 -96.56
CA LEU A 179 71.08 -19.03 -95.89
C LEU A 179 71.53 -19.17 -94.43
N GLY A 180 72.81 -18.95 -94.14
CA GLY A 180 73.35 -18.87 -92.78
C GLY A 180 72.77 -17.68 -92.00
N ASP A 181 72.62 -16.52 -92.63
CA ASP A 181 71.96 -15.34 -92.06
C ASP A 181 70.49 -15.61 -91.76
N ALA A 182 69.76 -16.27 -92.67
CA ALA A 182 68.37 -16.67 -92.44
C ALA A 182 68.24 -17.70 -91.30
N ALA A 183 69.14 -18.68 -91.22
CA ALA A 183 69.18 -19.66 -90.14
C ALA A 183 69.47 -19.01 -88.78
N ARG A 184 70.39 -18.04 -88.72
CA ARG A 184 70.66 -17.23 -87.52
C ARG A 184 69.49 -16.32 -87.14
N GLY A 185 68.86 -15.68 -88.11
CA GLY A 185 67.69 -14.82 -87.89
C GLY A 185 66.51 -15.61 -87.30
N ASN A 186 66.20 -16.78 -87.87
CA ASN A 186 65.17 -17.67 -87.34
C ASN A 186 65.49 -18.15 -85.91
N LYS A 187 66.76 -18.46 -85.64
CA LYS A 187 67.22 -18.84 -84.31
C LYS A 187 67.02 -17.71 -83.30
N ALA A 188 67.49 -16.50 -83.61
CA ALA A 188 67.32 -15.33 -82.76
C ALA A 188 65.85 -15.02 -82.47
N PHE A 189 64.98 -15.11 -83.48
CA PHE A 189 63.54 -14.92 -83.32
C PHE A 189 62.91 -15.95 -82.36
N LEU A 190 63.25 -17.23 -82.51
CA LEU A 190 62.74 -18.30 -81.63
C LEU A 190 63.27 -18.15 -80.19
N ASP A 191 64.53 -17.75 -80.01
CA ASP A 191 65.13 -17.53 -78.69
C ASP A 191 64.47 -16.35 -77.97
N GLU A 192 64.23 -15.24 -78.67
CA GLU A 192 63.53 -14.09 -78.13
C GLU A 192 62.11 -14.44 -77.68
N HIS A 193 61.35 -15.16 -78.52
CA HIS A 193 59.98 -15.56 -78.18
C HIS A 193 59.92 -16.60 -77.06
N THR A 194 60.87 -17.54 -77.02
CA THR A 194 60.98 -18.52 -75.93
C THR A 194 61.29 -17.81 -74.61
N SER A 195 62.25 -16.88 -74.59
CA SER A 195 62.61 -16.08 -73.42
C SER A 195 61.43 -15.22 -72.94
N ALA A 196 60.73 -14.55 -73.86
CA ALA A 196 59.54 -13.78 -73.55
C ALA A 196 58.42 -14.65 -72.95
N MET A 197 58.19 -15.85 -73.52
CA MET A 197 57.19 -16.81 -73.01
C MET A 197 57.55 -17.31 -71.61
N GLU A 198 58.82 -17.57 -71.34
CA GLU A 198 59.30 -17.97 -70.01
C GLU A 198 59.05 -16.86 -68.97
N VAL A 199 59.36 -15.61 -69.30
CA VAL A 199 59.12 -14.45 -68.42
C VAL A 199 57.63 -14.28 -68.13
N VAL A 200 56.79 -14.30 -69.17
CA VAL A 200 55.34 -14.16 -69.03
C VAL A 200 54.76 -15.30 -68.19
N THR A 201 55.19 -16.53 -68.42
CA THR A 201 54.73 -17.71 -67.66
C THR A 201 55.11 -17.60 -66.19
N LYS A 202 56.35 -17.18 -65.87
CA LYS A 202 56.81 -16.99 -64.49
C LYS A 202 56.07 -15.85 -63.77
N ASP A 203 55.85 -14.71 -64.43
CA ASP A 203 55.12 -13.60 -63.82
C ASP A 203 53.63 -13.95 -63.61
N ALA A 204 53.02 -14.64 -64.57
CA ALA A 204 51.66 -15.14 -64.44
C ALA A 204 51.52 -16.14 -63.29
N LYS A 205 52.46 -17.09 -63.16
CA LYS A 205 52.52 -18.03 -62.04
C LYS A 205 52.61 -17.31 -60.68
N ARG A 206 53.55 -16.38 -60.53
CA ARG A 206 53.72 -15.59 -59.29
C ARG A 206 52.45 -14.80 -58.93
N LYS A 207 51.83 -14.13 -59.91
CA LYS A 207 50.58 -13.39 -59.68
C LYS A 207 49.43 -14.31 -59.28
N TRP A 208 49.34 -15.48 -59.89
CA TRP A 208 48.35 -16.47 -59.55
C TRP A 208 48.54 -17.03 -58.13
N GLU A 209 49.77 -17.33 -57.73
CA GLU A 209 50.09 -17.78 -56.36
C GLU A 209 49.68 -16.75 -55.31
N MET A 210 50.02 -15.47 -55.51
CA MET A 210 49.59 -14.39 -54.62
C MET A 210 48.06 -14.27 -54.53
N PHE A 211 47.36 -14.36 -55.67
CA PHE A 211 45.91 -14.33 -55.70
C PHE A 211 45.29 -15.52 -54.97
N ALA A 212 45.80 -16.73 -55.21
CA ALA A 212 45.31 -17.95 -54.57
C ALA A 212 45.50 -17.88 -53.04
N GLU A 213 46.68 -17.45 -52.57
CA GLU A 213 46.95 -17.28 -51.14
C GLU A 213 45.99 -16.26 -50.50
N GLN A 214 45.77 -15.12 -51.15
CA GLN A 214 44.83 -14.12 -50.68
C GLN A 214 43.40 -14.66 -50.62
N ALA A 215 42.93 -15.34 -51.68
CA ALA A 215 41.59 -15.92 -51.73
C ALA A 215 41.39 -17.00 -50.66
N GLU A 216 42.40 -17.83 -50.40
CA GLU A 216 42.38 -18.80 -49.30
C GLU A 216 42.30 -18.11 -47.93
N ASN A 217 43.08 -17.05 -47.73
CA ASN A 217 43.08 -16.29 -46.48
C ASN A 217 41.72 -15.62 -46.25
N ASP A 218 41.15 -14.99 -47.27
CA ASP A 218 39.83 -14.35 -47.19
C ASP A 218 38.73 -15.36 -46.81
N CYS A 219 38.77 -16.58 -47.36
CA CYS A 219 37.83 -17.64 -46.95
C CYS A 219 38.01 -18.03 -45.48
N LYS A 220 39.25 -18.16 -44.98
CA LYS A 220 39.55 -18.49 -43.58
C LYS A 220 39.10 -17.38 -42.63
N VAL A 221 39.43 -16.12 -42.97
CA VAL A 221 39.02 -14.94 -42.21
C VAL A 221 37.50 -14.80 -42.18
N GLY A 222 36.83 -15.00 -43.32
CA GLY A 222 35.37 -15.00 -43.42
C GLY A 222 34.71 -16.03 -42.51
N SER A 223 35.21 -17.27 -42.52
CA SER A 223 34.74 -18.34 -41.64
C SER A 223 34.93 -18.00 -40.16
N ASN A 224 36.12 -17.56 -39.77
CA ASN A 224 36.42 -17.16 -38.38
C ASN A 224 35.58 -15.96 -37.92
N PHE A 225 35.38 -14.96 -38.78
CA PHE A 225 34.56 -13.80 -38.50
C PHE A 225 33.09 -14.20 -38.27
N SER A 226 32.54 -15.08 -39.11
CA SER A 226 31.18 -15.60 -38.93
C SER A 226 31.03 -16.33 -37.59
N ALA A 227 32.05 -17.10 -37.18
CA ALA A 227 32.07 -17.78 -35.90
C ALA A 227 32.09 -16.82 -34.72
N ALA A 228 32.93 -15.79 -34.76
CA ALA A 228 32.99 -14.76 -33.73
C ALA A 228 31.65 -14.00 -33.62
N LYS A 229 31.01 -13.69 -34.75
CA LYS A 229 29.69 -13.04 -34.77
C LYS A 229 28.60 -13.94 -34.16
N HIS A 230 28.60 -15.23 -34.48
CA HIS A 230 27.69 -16.21 -33.86
C HIS A 230 27.89 -16.26 -32.35
N CYS A 231 29.12 -16.41 -31.86
CA CYS A 231 29.39 -16.45 -30.43
C CYS A 231 28.87 -15.19 -29.71
N ARG A 232 29.04 -14.01 -30.32
CA ARG A 232 28.50 -12.76 -29.76
C ARG A 232 26.98 -12.74 -29.76
N MET A 233 26.34 -13.17 -30.85
CA MET A 233 24.88 -13.24 -30.93
C MET A 233 24.31 -14.22 -29.91
N GLU A 234 24.97 -15.36 -29.72
CA GLU A 234 24.62 -16.38 -28.74
C GLU A 234 24.62 -15.82 -27.30
N THR A 235 25.64 -15.03 -26.95
CA THR A 235 25.69 -14.35 -25.65
C THR A 235 24.52 -13.38 -25.47
N ILE A 236 24.22 -12.56 -26.48
CA ILE A 236 23.10 -11.60 -26.42
C ILE A 236 21.75 -12.34 -26.28
N LEU A 237 21.53 -13.39 -27.09
CA LEU A 237 20.31 -14.20 -27.00
C LEU A 237 20.18 -14.88 -25.62
N GLN A 238 21.28 -15.34 -25.05
CA GLN A 238 21.30 -15.90 -23.69
C GLN A 238 20.95 -14.85 -22.63
N GLU A 239 21.50 -13.63 -22.73
CA GLU A 239 21.17 -12.52 -21.83
C GLU A 239 19.68 -12.14 -21.94
N CYS A 240 19.13 -12.12 -23.15
CA CYS A 240 17.70 -11.90 -23.38
C CYS A 240 16.86 -13.00 -22.71
N ALA A 241 17.21 -14.27 -22.88
CA ALA A 241 16.51 -15.38 -22.24
C ALA A 241 16.54 -15.29 -20.72
N CYS A 242 17.71 -15.04 -20.12
CA CYS A 242 17.86 -14.83 -18.68
C CYS A 242 17.03 -13.65 -18.17
N THR A 243 16.93 -12.57 -18.95
CA THR A 243 16.14 -11.38 -18.59
C THR A 243 14.64 -11.71 -18.58
N VAL A 244 14.16 -12.47 -19.57
CA VAL A 244 12.76 -12.92 -19.63
C VAL A 244 12.44 -13.85 -18.45
N ASP A 245 13.33 -14.79 -18.12
CA ASP A 245 13.18 -15.66 -16.95
C ASP A 245 13.11 -14.87 -15.64
N THR A 246 14.01 -13.89 -15.49
CA THR A 246 14.03 -13.01 -14.31
C THR A 246 12.74 -12.20 -14.23
N ALA A 247 12.27 -11.63 -15.34
CA ALA A 247 11.02 -10.87 -15.40
C ALA A 247 9.81 -11.74 -15.02
N ALA A 248 9.74 -12.98 -15.52
CA ALA A 248 8.69 -13.92 -15.18
C ALA A 248 8.69 -14.29 -13.69
N GLN A 249 9.87 -14.51 -13.09
CA GLN A 249 10.00 -14.76 -11.66
C GLN A 249 9.62 -13.55 -10.81
N GLN A 250 10.05 -12.35 -11.21
CA GLN A 250 9.70 -11.09 -10.53
C GLN A 250 8.20 -10.83 -10.56
N TRP A 251 7.54 -11.13 -11.69
CA TRP A 251 6.09 -11.04 -11.79
C TRP A 251 5.39 -11.97 -10.79
N LYS A 252 5.78 -13.25 -10.74
CA LYS A 252 5.22 -14.22 -9.78
C LYS A 252 5.44 -13.80 -8.32
N ALA A 253 6.64 -13.32 -7.99
CA ALA A 253 6.95 -12.82 -6.66
C ALA A 253 6.11 -11.57 -6.31
N SER A 254 5.90 -10.67 -7.26
CA SER A 254 5.07 -9.47 -7.09
C SER A 254 3.61 -9.85 -6.84
N HIS A 255 3.05 -10.76 -7.64
CA HIS A 255 1.69 -11.28 -7.44
C HIS A 255 1.52 -11.89 -6.04
N ALA A 256 2.43 -12.77 -5.63
CA ALA A 256 2.40 -13.38 -4.30
C ALA A 256 2.47 -12.34 -3.16
N THR A 257 3.31 -11.32 -3.31
CA THR A 257 3.47 -10.25 -2.31
C THR A 257 2.21 -9.41 -2.18
N VAL A 258 1.57 -9.04 -3.30
CA VAL A 258 0.30 -8.29 -3.28
C VAL A 258 -0.81 -9.12 -2.62
N ASN A 259 -0.90 -10.41 -2.95
CA ASN A 259 -1.91 -11.30 -2.36
C ASN A 259 -1.70 -11.47 -0.84
N ASP A 260 -0.46 -11.64 -0.37
CA ASP A 260 -0.14 -11.67 1.06
C ASP A 260 -0.53 -10.36 1.76
N LEU A 261 -0.25 -9.21 1.14
CA LEU A 261 -0.64 -7.91 1.68
C LEU A 261 -2.17 -7.77 1.79
N CYS A 262 -2.92 -8.19 0.77
CA CYS A 262 -4.38 -8.10 0.80
C CYS A 262 -4.99 -9.01 1.87
N ARG A 263 -4.46 -10.22 2.05
CA ARG A 263 -4.89 -11.11 3.15
C ARG A 263 -4.61 -10.51 4.52
N LYS A 264 -3.45 -9.87 4.70
CA LYS A 264 -3.12 -9.16 5.95
C LYS A 264 -4.08 -7.99 6.19
N GLN A 265 -4.38 -7.20 5.16
CA GLN A 265 -5.36 -6.11 5.27
C GLN A 265 -6.76 -6.60 5.65
N ILE A 266 -7.25 -7.70 5.05
CA ILE A 266 -8.53 -8.31 5.45
C ILE A 266 -8.49 -8.68 6.93
N ALA A 267 -7.44 -9.39 7.37
CA ALA A 267 -7.34 -9.83 8.76
C ALA A 267 -7.31 -8.64 9.75
N GLU A 268 -6.64 -7.54 9.39
CA GLU A 268 -6.63 -6.30 10.17
C GLU A 268 -8.02 -5.65 10.22
N VAL A 269 -8.73 -5.55 9.09
CA VAL A 269 -10.09 -5.01 9.02
C VAL A 269 -11.07 -5.87 9.83
N GLU A 270 -11.01 -7.19 9.69
CA GLU A 270 -11.82 -8.12 10.47
C GLU A 270 -11.55 -8.00 11.98
N ALA A 271 -10.30 -7.79 12.38
CA ALA A 271 -9.94 -7.55 13.78
C ALA A 271 -10.52 -6.25 14.32
N LEU A 272 -10.45 -5.16 13.55
CA LEU A 272 -11.03 -3.87 13.92
C LEU A 272 -12.56 -3.95 14.00
N VAL A 273 -13.21 -4.58 13.02
CA VAL A 273 -14.67 -4.80 13.00
C VAL A 273 -15.12 -5.60 14.22
N ARG A 274 -14.43 -6.70 14.54
CA ARG A 274 -14.75 -7.52 15.71
C ARG A 274 -14.61 -6.73 17.01
N SER A 275 -13.53 -5.98 17.18
CA SER A 275 -13.33 -5.13 18.36
C SER A 275 -14.40 -4.04 18.50
N ALA A 276 -14.83 -3.45 17.38
CA ALA A 276 -15.90 -2.46 17.38
C ALA A 276 -17.28 -3.09 17.74
N ILE A 277 -17.57 -4.29 17.26
CA ILE A 277 -18.78 -5.05 17.62
C ILE A 277 -18.77 -5.38 19.13
N GLU A 278 -17.65 -5.90 19.65
CA GLU A 278 -17.48 -6.18 21.10
C GLU A 278 -17.67 -4.92 21.94
N THR A 279 -17.17 -3.77 21.48
CA THR A 279 -17.36 -2.47 22.15
C THR A 279 -18.84 -2.05 22.16
N ASN A 280 -19.57 -2.26 21.05
CA ASN A 280 -21.01 -1.99 20.99
C ASN A 280 -21.82 -2.93 21.90
N GLU A 281 -21.42 -4.19 22.03
CA GLU A 281 -22.01 -5.13 22.99
C GLU A 281 -21.78 -4.69 24.43
N GLN A 282 -20.56 -4.28 24.76
CA GLN A 282 -20.21 -3.77 26.08
C GLN A 282 -21.01 -2.50 26.44
N HIS A 283 -21.12 -1.54 25.52
CA HIS A 283 -21.92 -0.34 25.73
C HIS A 283 -23.40 -0.64 25.99
N GLU A 284 -23.97 -1.60 25.26
CA GLU A 284 -25.36 -2.01 25.48
C GLU A 284 -25.56 -2.65 26.86
N ALA A 285 -24.63 -3.48 27.31
CA ALA A 285 -24.65 -4.07 28.65
C ALA A 285 -24.51 -3.01 29.76
N GLU A 286 -23.62 -2.02 29.59
CA GLU A 286 -23.45 -0.91 30.53
C GLU A 286 -24.71 -0.05 30.67
N ILE A 287 -25.38 0.25 29.54
CA ILE A 287 -26.63 1.01 29.53
C ILE A 287 -27.74 0.18 30.20
N ALA A 288 -27.84 -1.11 29.90
CA ALA A 288 -28.83 -2.00 30.51
C ALA A 288 -28.65 -2.09 32.04
N SER A 289 -27.41 -2.19 32.52
CA SER A 289 -27.07 -2.16 33.95
C SER A 289 -27.43 -0.82 34.61
N SER A 290 -27.09 0.29 33.94
CA SER A 290 -27.42 1.64 34.40
C SER A 290 -28.92 1.86 34.50
N ARG A 291 -29.68 1.37 33.51
CA ARG A 291 -31.15 1.38 33.50
C ARG A 291 -31.71 0.58 34.68
N ALA A 292 -31.24 -0.63 34.93
CA ALA A 292 -31.71 -1.45 36.05
C ALA A 292 -31.51 -0.72 37.39
N THR A 293 -30.34 -0.10 37.58
CA THR A 293 -30.02 0.70 38.76
C THR A 293 -30.94 1.92 38.88
N ALA A 294 -31.22 2.62 37.77
CA ALA A 294 -32.12 3.76 37.73
C ALA A 294 -33.57 3.39 38.03
N GLU A 295 -34.07 2.26 37.50
CA GLU A 295 -35.41 1.73 37.78
C GLU A 295 -35.58 1.32 39.24
N GLU A 296 -34.55 0.70 39.83
CA GLU A 296 -34.50 0.37 41.25
C GLU A 296 -34.55 1.64 42.10
N HIS A 297 -33.68 2.62 41.81
CA HIS A 297 -33.66 3.90 42.53
C HIS A 297 -35.00 4.64 42.43
N ALA A 298 -35.61 4.72 41.23
CA ALA A 298 -36.92 5.33 41.04
C ALA A 298 -38.02 4.58 41.80
N SER A 299 -37.93 3.25 41.90
CA SER A 299 -38.85 2.43 42.69
C SER A 299 -38.71 2.68 44.19
N ASN A 300 -37.48 2.73 44.71
CA ASN A 300 -37.19 3.00 46.11
C ASN A 300 -37.63 4.42 46.48
N SER A 301 -37.22 5.44 45.70
CA SER A 301 -37.60 6.83 45.94
C SER A 301 -39.12 7.05 45.87
N SER A 302 -39.81 6.41 44.91
CA SER A 302 -41.28 6.45 44.86
C SER A 302 -41.92 5.80 46.08
N LYS A 303 -41.35 4.70 46.61
CA LYS A 303 -41.85 4.02 47.80
C LYS A 303 -41.66 4.89 49.05
N ASP A 304 -40.49 5.50 49.19
CA ASP A 304 -40.15 6.39 50.30
C ASP A 304 -41.06 7.63 50.30
N LEU A 305 -41.25 8.28 49.14
CA LEU A 305 -42.17 9.42 49.01
C LEU A 305 -43.63 9.05 49.33
N LEU A 306 -44.08 7.85 48.92
CA LEU A 306 -45.42 7.37 49.27
C LEU A 306 -45.56 7.16 50.78
N GLN A 307 -44.52 6.61 51.43
CA GLN A 307 -44.46 6.43 52.87
C GLN A 307 -44.46 7.78 53.60
N ASP A 308 -43.71 8.76 53.13
CA ASP A 308 -43.69 10.11 53.69
C ASP A 308 -45.06 10.79 53.60
N VAL A 309 -45.75 10.63 52.47
CA VAL A 309 -47.13 11.11 52.30
C VAL A 309 -48.09 10.43 53.27
N ASP A 310 -47.92 9.12 53.54
CA ASP A 310 -48.71 8.40 54.53
C ASP A 310 -48.42 8.84 55.97
N ASN A 311 -47.14 9.00 56.32
CA ASN A 311 -46.70 9.50 57.61
C ASN A 311 -47.26 10.90 57.87
N MET A 312 -47.15 11.80 56.88
CA MET A 312 -47.70 13.15 56.96
C MET A 312 -49.23 13.16 57.08
N LEU A 313 -49.93 12.28 56.36
CA LEU A 313 -51.39 12.15 56.50
C LEU A 313 -51.77 11.70 57.91
N GLN A 314 -51.02 10.75 58.48
CA GLN A 314 -51.24 10.28 59.83
C GLN A 314 -50.94 11.36 60.87
N GLU A 315 -49.85 12.10 60.70
CA GLU A 315 -49.47 13.21 61.58
C GLU A 315 -50.49 14.35 61.52
N ALA A 316 -51.01 14.67 60.32
CA ALA A 316 -52.10 15.62 60.15
C ALA A 316 -53.40 15.16 60.84
N ARG A 317 -53.74 13.86 60.76
CA ARG A 317 -54.88 13.28 61.51
C ARG A 317 -54.67 13.36 63.02
N ASN A 318 -53.48 13.01 63.51
CA ASN A 318 -53.14 13.09 64.93
C ASN A 318 -53.20 14.54 65.42
N SER A 319 -52.67 15.50 64.65
CA SER A 319 -52.75 16.93 64.94
C SER A 319 -54.20 17.42 64.96
N SER A 320 -55.00 17.07 63.95
CA SER A 320 -56.43 17.40 63.91
C SER A 320 -57.18 16.79 65.10
N SER A 321 -56.89 15.55 65.48
CA SER A 321 -57.47 14.89 66.66
C SER A 321 -57.10 15.64 67.93
N ARG A 322 -55.85 16.06 68.10
CA ARG A 322 -55.42 16.88 69.24
C ARG A 322 -56.18 18.19 69.30
N VAL A 323 -56.31 18.90 68.18
CA VAL A 323 -57.09 20.14 68.10
C VAL A 323 -58.54 19.90 68.47
N VAL A 324 -59.18 18.85 67.92
CA VAL A 324 -60.56 18.47 68.27
C VAL A 324 -60.69 18.20 69.76
N SER A 325 -59.81 17.38 70.36
CA SER A 325 -59.82 17.10 71.79
C SER A 325 -59.61 18.36 72.64
N THR A 326 -58.73 19.29 72.23
CA THR A 326 -58.56 20.58 72.90
C THR A 326 -59.81 21.45 72.78
N VAL A 327 -60.45 21.50 71.61
CA VAL A 327 -61.71 22.23 71.40
C VAL A 327 -62.84 21.63 72.23
N GLU A 328 -62.94 20.30 72.32
CA GLU A 328 -63.90 19.60 73.18
C GLU A 328 -63.65 19.90 74.66
N ALA A 329 -62.39 19.92 75.10
CA ALA A 329 -62.03 20.30 76.47
C ALA A 329 -62.43 21.76 76.77
N HIS A 330 -62.12 22.69 75.86
CA HIS A 330 -62.52 24.10 75.99
C HIS A 330 -64.05 24.25 75.99
N LEU A 331 -64.77 23.48 75.18
CA LEU A 331 -66.23 23.45 75.18
C LEU A 331 -66.77 22.99 76.55
N GLY A 332 -66.16 21.96 77.14
CA GLY A 332 -66.49 21.50 78.49
C GLY A 332 -66.24 22.57 79.55
N GLU A 333 -65.12 23.30 79.48
CA GLU A 333 -64.84 24.42 80.39
C GLU A 333 -65.86 25.57 80.23
N ILE A 334 -66.26 25.90 78.99
CA ILE A 334 -67.28 26.93 78.73
C ILE A 334 -68.65 26.50 79.28
N GLN A 335 -69.03 25.23 79.11
CA GLN A 335 -70.26 24.69 79.69
C GLN A 335 -70.25 24.78 81.21
N HIS A 336 -69.14 24.37 81.85
CA HIS A 336 -68.96 24.50 83.30
C HIS A 336 -69.04 25.97 83.74
N LEU A 337 -68.41 26.90 83.02
CA LEU A 337 -68.50 28.33 83.30
C LEU A 337 -69.93 28.85 83.17
N GLN A 338 -70.67 28.43 82.14
CA GLN A 338 -72.06 28.82 81.91
C GLN A 338 -72.98 28.28 83.03
N GLU A 339 -72.81 27.03 83.44
CA GLU A 339 -73.54 26.41 84.55
C GLU A 339 -73.23 27.10 85.88
N SER A 340 -71.94 27.31 86.18
CA SER A 340 -71.49 28.05 87.35
C SER A 340 -72.04 29.47 87.37
N HIS A 341 -71.96 30.21 86.26
CA HIS A 341 -72.49 31.57 86.15
C HIS A 341 -74.02 31.58 86.33
N SER A 342 -74.73 30.61 85.74
CA SER A 342 -76.17 30.46 85.90
C SER A 342 -76.55 30.14 87.35
N SER A 343 -75.78 29.28 88.03
CA SER A 343 -75.92 28.98 89.46
C SER A 343 -75.60 30.19 90.35
N HIS A 344 -74.55 30.95 90.04
CA HIS A 344 -74.17 32.17 90.77
C HIS A 344 -75.21 33.26 90.58
N THR A 345 -75.70 33.45 89.35
CA THR A 345 -76.76 34.41 89.04
C THR A 345 -78.05 34.03 89.76
N ALA A 346 -78.43 32.75 89.76
CA ALA A 346 -79.56 32.25 90.55
C ALA A 346 -79.35 32.52 92.05
N GLY A 347 -78.15 32.24 92.57
CA GLY A 347 -77.75 32.52 93.95
C GLY A 347 -77.88 34.00 94.33
N ILE A 348 -77.37 34.90 93.49
CA ILE A 348 -77.51 36.36 93.64
C ILE A 348 -78.97 36.75 93.63
N ASN A 349 -79.78 36.20 92.72
CA ASN A 349 -81.20 36.51 92.63
C ASN A 349 -81.96 36.07 93.90
N THR A 350 -81.69 34.87 94.42
CA THR A 350 -82.24 34.43 95.72
C THR A 350 -81.77 35.29 96.89
N HIS A 351 -80.53 35.77 96.87
CA HIS A 351 -80.01 36.64 97.93
C HIS A 351 -80.66 38.03 97.87
N ALA A 352 -80.89 38.56 96.66
CA ALA A 352 -81.64 39.78 96.44
C ALA A 352 -83.10 39.64 96.89
N ASP A 353 -83.79 38.55 96.50
CA ASP A 353 -85.17 38.28 96.92
C ASP A 353 -85.30 38.17 98.44
N ASN A 354 -84.37 37.47 99.10
CA ASN A 354 -84.34 37.37 100.57
C ASN A 354 -84.10 38.74 101.22
N ALA A 355 -83.18 39.56 100.69
CA ALA A 355 -82.91 40.90 101.21
C ALA A 355 -84.12 41.83 101.06
N PHE A 356 -84.85 41.74 99.94
CA PHE A 356 -86.08 42.50 99.73
C PHE A 356 -87.24 42.02 100.62
N GLN A 357 -87.31 40.73 100.96
CA GLN A 357 -88.34 40.20 101.88
C GLN A 357 -88.04 40.44 103.36
N SER A 358 -86.78 40.47 103.80
CA SER A 358 -86.41 40.59 105.21
C SER A 358 -86.17 42.03 105.68
N SER A 359 -85.75 42.93 104.80
CA SER A 359 -85.19 44.24 105.18
C SER A 359 -86.04 45.43 104.75
N TYR A 360 -87.21 45.20 104.17
CA TYR A 360 -88.16 46.26 103.80
C TYR A 360 -89.59 45.86 104.25
N LYS A 361 -89.88 46.10 105.53
CA LYS A 361 -91.26 46.14 106.05
C LYS A 361 -91.55 47.55 106.56
N ASP A 362 -92.71 48.09 106.16
CA ASP A 362 -93.18 49.45 106.44
C ASP A 362 -93.03 49.84 107.92
N TYR A 363 -92.42 51.00 108.19
CA TYR A 363 -92.09 51.46 109.54
C TYR A 363 -93.20 52.37 110.11
N GLU A 364 -93.77 51.95 111.24
CA GLU A 364 -94.71 52.71 112.09
C GLU A 364 -94.01 53.86 112.84
N PRO A 365 -94.67 55.01 113.10
CA PRO A 365 -94.03 56.17 113.73
C PRO A 365 -93.99 56.06 115.25
N THR A 366 -92.94 55.45 115.79
CA THR A 366 -92.54 55.55 117.21
C THR A 366 -91.40 56.55 117.34
N GLY A 367 -91.69 57.68 117.99
CA GLY A 367 -90.82 58.84 118.15
C GLY A 367 -89.59 58.64 119.03
N GLU A 368 -88.66 57.78 118.59
CA GLU A 368 -87.30 57.67 119.11
C GLU A 368 -86.30 57.79 117.95
N THR A 369 -85.36 58.73 118.09
CA THR A 369 -84.29 59.02 117.13
C THR A 369 -83.25 57.89 117.13
N PRO A 370 -82.93 57.23 115.98
CA PRO A 370 -81.85 56.25 115.91
C PRO A 370 -80.47 56.88 116.11
N VAL A 371 -79.69 56.27 117.00
CA VAL A 371 -78.32 56.66 117.35
C VAL A 371 -77.35 56.28 116.22
N ARG A 372 -76.42 57.18 115.93
CA ARG A 372 -75.36 57.04 114.92
C ARG A 372 -74.51 55.79 115.19
N SER A 373 -74.50 54.83 114.27
CA SER A 373 -73.60 53.67 114.31
C SER A 373 -72.25 54.05 113.69
N GLU A 374 -71.16 53.99 114.47
CA GLU A 374 -69.81 54.13 113.94
C GLU A 374 -69.45 52.89 113.09
N PRO A 375 -68.96 53.04 111.86
CA PRO A 375 -68.55 51.90 111.04
C PRO A 375 -67.27 51.27 111.61
N GLU A 376 -67.25 49.94 111.71
CA GLU A 376 -66.09 49.15 112.10
C GLU A 376 -65.04 49.19 110.97
N VAL A 377 -64.05 50.08 111.09
CA VAL A 377 -62.98 50.23 110.11
C VAL A 377 -61.84 49.26 110.48
N PRO A 378 -61.37 48.39 109.55
CA PRO A 378 -60.28 47.46 109.83
C PRO A 378 -59.00 48.18 110.27
N SER A 379 -58.29 47.61 111.24
CA SER A 379 -57.01 48.18 111.71
C SER A 379 -55.96 48.15 110.59
N LYS A 380 -54.98 49.05 110.65
CA LYS A 380 -53.89 49.14 109.65
C LYS A 380 -53.19 47.79 109.44
N ASP A 381 -53.02 47.01 110.50
CA ASP A 381 -52.39 45.69 110.43
C ASP A 381 -53.21 44.67 109.63
N ALA A 382 -54.54 44.77 109.65
CA ALA A 382 -55.43 43.93 108.82
C ALA A 382 -55.34 44.28 107.32
N ILE A 383 -55.12 45.56 106.99
CA ILE A 383 -54.92 46.02 105.61
C ILE A 383 -53.51 45.65 105.11
N GLU A 384 -52.49 45.75 105.95
CA GLU A 384 -51.11 45.39 105.59
C GLU A 384 -50.97 43.88 105.34
N SER A 385 -51.71 43.04 106.08
CA SER A 385 -51.72 41.57 105.91
C SER A 385 -52.34 41.09 104.59
N LEU A 386 -53.08 41.94 103.89
CA LEU A 386 -53.71 41.65 102.60
C LEU A 386 -52.91 42.16 101.40
N ARG A 387 -51.78 42.86 101.61
CA ARG A 387 -50.90 43.20 100.49
C ARG A 387 -50.17 41.96 100.00
N ALA A 388 -50.18 41.77 98.69
CA ALA A 388 -49.29 40.83 98.05
C ALA A 388 -47.83 41.15 98.44
N MET A 389 -47.01 40.10 98.57
CA MET A 389 -45.57 40.23 98.83
C MET A 389 -44.90 41.11 97.74
N PRO A 390 -43.78 41.79 98.05
CA PRO A 390 -43.06 42.60 97.06
C PRO A 390 -42.76 41.79 95.78
N MET A 391 -42.84 42.45 94.62
CA MET A 391 -42.71 41.81 93.30
C MET A 391 -41.42 40.97 93.18
N GLU A 392 -40.32 41.43 93.80
CA GLU A 392 -39.05 40.72 93.81
C GLU A 392 -39.16 39.36 94.50
N SER A 393 -39.89 39.28 95.62
CA SER A 393 -40.11 38.03 96.35
C SER A 393 -41.02 37.07 95.58
N LEU A 394 -42.03 37.57 94.87
CA LEU A 394 -42.86 36.76 93.98
C LEU A 394 -42.07 36.24 92.77
N MET A 395 -41.15 37.04 92.23
CA MET A 395 -40.27 36.64 91.13
C MET A 395 -39.24 35.61 91.56
N ASP A 396 -38.73 35.68 92.80
CA ASP A 396 -37.80 34.70 93.35
C ASP A 396 -38.50 33.37 93.63
N GLU A 397 -39.71 33.38 94.22
CA GLU A 397 -40.53 32.18 94.42
C GLU A 397 -40.92 31.51 93.09
N PHE A 398 -41.23 32.30 92.05
CA PHE A 398 -41.46 31.75 90.70
C PHE A 398 -40.20 31.13 90.10
N ARG A 399 -39.04 31.77 90.29
CA ARG A 399 -37.75 31.29 89.75
C ARG A 399 -37.25 30.05 90.49
N GLU A 400 -37.54 29.92 91.78
CA GLU A 400 -37.22 28.75 92.60
C GLU A 400 -38.10 27.55 92.24
N ASN A 401 -39.38 27.77 91.92
CA ASN A 401 -40.29 26.72 91.49
C ASN A 401 -40.13 26.34 90.01
N HIS A 402 -39.48 27.15 89.17
CA HIS A 402 -39.30 26.92 87.72
C HIS A 402 -37.82 27.10 87.33
N PRO A 403 -36.93 26.17 87.72
CA PRO A 403 -35.50 26.30 87.43
C PRO A 403 -35.23 26.31 85.93
N TYR A 404 -34.55 27.36 85.47
CA TYR A 404 -34.13 27.53 84.09
C TYR A 404 -32.89 26.65 83.81
N GLU A 405 -33.04 25.60 82.99
CA GLU A 405 -31.90 24.83 82.45
C GLU A 405 -31.30 25.53 81.22
N PRO A 406 -30.06 26.05 81.28
CA PRO A 406 -29.38 26.55 80.10
C PRO A 406 -28.83 25.36 79.30
N SER A 407 -29.53 24.97 78.24
CA SER A 407 -29.00 24.03 77.25
C SER A 407 -27.78 24.65 76.55
N LYS A 408 -26.61 24.05 76.80
CA LYS A 408 -25.36 24.31 76.08
C LYS A 408 -25.50 23.92 74.60
N ASP A 409 -24.85 24.73 73.76
CA ASP A 409 -24.35 24.43 72.42
C ASP A 409 -25.34 24.12 71.30
N ARG A 410 -25.63 25.13 70.46
CA ARG A 410 -25.72 24.95 69.00
C ARG A 410 -24.97 26.04 68.24
N ARG A 411 -24.02 25.58 67.42
CA ARG A 411 -23.21 26.34 66.44
C ARG A 411 -24.09 27.14 65.45
N PRO A 412 -23.59 28.27 64.92
CA PRO A 412 -24.35 29.12 64.01
C PRO A 412 -24.39 28.51 62.60
N SER A 413 -25.59 28.15 62.12
CA SER A 413 -25.83 27.87 60.71
C SER A 413 -26.32 29.13 60.01
N LEU A 414 -25.49 29.62 59.09
CA LEU A 414 -25.71 30.73 58.17
C LEU A 414 -26.80 30.38 57.14
N ILE A 415 -28.06 30.75 57.38
CA ILE A 415 -29.05 31.00 56.33
C ILE A 415 -29.91 32.20 56.75
N PRO A 416 -30.09 33.22 55.89
CA PRO A 416 -30.82 34.43 56.24
C PRO A 416 -32.31 34.21 55.98
N ARG A 417 -33.16 34.54 56.97
CA ARG A 417 -34.47 35.20 56.81
C ARG A 417 -35.19 35.30 58.16
N SER A 418 -35.35 36.53 58.63
CA SER A 418 -36.45 36.95 59.48
C SER A 418 -37.42 37.77 58.63
N PRO A 419 -38.74 37.56 58.74
CA PRO A 419 -39.71 38.60 58.51
C PRO A 419 -40.25 39.08 59.88
N LEU A 420 -40.24 40.40 60.09
CA LEU A 420 -40.80 41.14 61.23
C LEU A 420 -39.86 41.41 62.42
N ALA A 421 -39.03 42.45 62.26
CA ALA A 421 -38.67 43.31 63.38
C ALA A 421 -38.68 44.77 62.89
N THR A 422 -39.70 45.50 63.33
CA THR A 422 -39.86 46.93 63.13
C THR A 422 -38.99 47.72 64.10
N ILE A 423 -38.36 48.72 63.52
CA ILE A 423 -37.65 49.90 64.03
C ILE A 423 -38.29 50.51 65.29
N ASN A 424 -37.47 50.79 66.31
CA ASN A 424 -37.42 52.12 66.94
C ASN A 424 -36.11 52.32 67.73
N ASN A 425 -35.68 53.58 67.72
CA ASN A 425 -34.36 54.18 68.01
C ASN A 425 -33.55 53.65 69.20
#